data_AF-A0A525IZL0-F1
#
_entry.id   AF-A0A525IZL0-F1
#
_cell.length_a   1.000
_cell.length_b   1.000
_cell.length_c   1.000
_cell.angle_alpha   90.00
_cell.angle_beta   90.00
_cell.angle_gamma   90.00
#
_symmetry.space_group_name_H-M   'P 1'
#
loop_
_entity.id
_entity.type
_entity.pdbx_description
1 polymer ?
#
loop_
_entity_poly.entity_id
_entity_poly.type
_entity_poly.pdbx_seq_one_letter_code
_entity_poly.pdbx_strand_id
1 'polypeptide(L)'
;TSLKDQLAAFLKRRTHFALVVDEYGALEGLVTLEDILEEIVGEIEDEHDEAVSGVKPAEDGSVVVDGAVTIRDLNRALNWDLPDDEAVTVAGLLIHEVRRIPDPGQTFTFHGRRFTVLERKVNRVTRLQIWPAAERDDD
;
A
#
# COMPACT_ATOMS: atom_id res chain seq x y z
N THR A 1 12.10 -13.83 19.45
CA THR A 1 12.04 -12.76 20.48
C THR A 1 10.65 -12.14 20.48
N SER A 2 10.02 -11.88 21.63
CA SER A 2 8.66 -11.31 21.63
C SER A 2 8.66 -9.86 21.15
N LEU A 3 7.53 -9.39 20.60
CA LEU A 3 7.35 -8.01 20.14
C LEU A 3 7.60 -6.98 21.25
N LYS A 4 7.21 -7.31 22.49
CA LYS A 4 7.46 -6.48 23.69
C LYS A 4 8.96 -6.34 23.99
N ASP A 5 9.72 -7.42 23.85
CA ASP A 5 11.17 -7.40 24.06
C ASP A 5 11.89 -6.60 22.97
N GLN A 6 11.40 -6.70 21.72
CA GLN A 6 11.91 -5.90 20.60
C GLN A 6 11.64 -4.41 20.85
N LEU A 7 10.41 -4.01 21.19
CA LEU A 7 10.07 -2.62 21.56
C LEU A 7 10.95 -2.11 22.71
N ALA A 8 11.09 -2.89 23.78
CA ALA A 8 11.92 -2.52 24.93
C ALA A 8 13.39 -2.34 24.53
N ALA A 9 13.91 -3.15 23.61
CA ALA A 9 15.27 -3.03 23.10
C ALA A 9 15.46 -1.73 22.29
N PHE A 10 14.52 -1.38 21.42
CA PHE A 10 14.55 -0.13 20.66
C PHE A 10 14.50 1.11 21.57
N LEU A 11 13.57 1.12 22.55
CA LEU A 11 13.45 2.20 23.53
C LEU A 11 14.73 2.36 24.38
N LYS A 12 15.30 1.25 24.84
CA LYS A 12 16.54 1.26 25.65
C LYS A 12 17.74 1.78 24.85
N ARG A 13 17.86 1.39 23.58
CA ARG A 13 18.99 1.76 22.71
C ARG A 13 18.80 3.10 22.02
N ARG A 14 17.60 3.71 22.10
CA ARG A 14 17.23 4.95 21.42
C ARG A 14 17.55 4.88 19.92
N THR A 15 17.18 3.77 19.29
CA THR A 15 17.43 3.51 17.87
C THR A 15 16.09 3.30 17.17
N HIS A 16 15.99 3.68 15.90
CA HIS A 16 14.76 3.58 15.10
C HIS A 16 14.76 2.41 14.11
N PHE A 17 15.87 1.68 13.99
CA PHE A 17 15.97 0.50 13.12
C PHE A 17 16.93 -0.54 13.72
N ALA A 18 16.74 -1.80 13.33
CA ALA A 18 17.63 -2.92 13.67
C ALA A 18 17.73 -3.91 12.50
N LEU A 19 18.89 -4.58 12.40
CA LEU A 19 19.09 -5.69 11.45
C LEU A 19 18.64 -6.99 12.09
N VAL A 20 17.90 -7.80 11.33
CA VAL A 20 17.45 -9.15 11.70
C VAL A 20 18.44 -10.15 11.14
N VAL A 21 18.86 -11.09 11.98
CA VAL A 21 19.81 -12.16 11.61
C VAL A 21 19.28 -13.52 12.04
N ASP A 22 19.61 -14.54 11.27
CA ASP A 22 19.29 -15.94 11.58
C ASP A 22 20.22 -16.52 12.69
N GLU A 23 20.02 -17.80 13.04
CA GLU A 23 20.82 -18.49 14.06
C GLU A 23 22.28 -18.72 13.66
N TYR A 24 22.60 -18.58 12.37
CA TYR A 24 23.94 -18.72 11.81
C TYR A 24 24.62 -17.37 11.55
N GLY A 25 23.94 -16.27 11.89
CA GLY A 25 24.41 -14.90 11.73
C GLY A 25 24.25 -14.34 10.32
N ALA A 26 23.51 -15.00 9.43
CA ALA A 26 23.14 -14.46 8.13
C ALA A 26 22.07 -13.37 8.29
N LEU A 27 22.16 -12.32 7.46
CA LEU A 27 21.20 -11.22 7.47
C LEU A 27 19.88 -11.68 6.83
N GLU A 28 18.78 -11.57 7.57
CA GLU A 28 17.42 -11.81 7.06
C GLU A 28 16.73 -10.53 6.62
N GLY A 29 17.01 -9.39 7.28
CA GLY A 29 16.35 -8.13 6.91
C GLY A 29 16.59 -6.95 7.84
N LEU A 30 15.76 -5.93 7.68
CA LEU A 30 15.72 -4.69 8.47
C LEU A 30 14.33 -4.59 9.10
N VAL A 31 14.26 -4.22 10.37
CA VAL A 31 13.02 -3.92 11.10
C VAL A 31 13.10 -2.53 11.70
N THR A 32 12.00 -1.79 11.67
CA THR A 32 11.89 -0.44 12.23
C THR A 32 11.08 -0.41 13.52
N LEU A 33 11.16 0.68 14.27
CA LEU A 33 10.35 0.86 15.47
C LEU A 33 8.86 0.95 15.10
N GLU A 34 8.59 1.59 13.98
CA GLU A 34 7.28 1.83 13.40
C GLU A 34 6.57 0.49 13.11
N ASP A 35 7.26 -0.48 12.50
CA ASP A 35 6.73 -1.82 12.25
C ASP A 35 6.32 -2.53 13.56
N ILE A 36 7.14 -2.41 14.61
CA ILE A 36 6.87 -3.02 15.92
C ILE A 36 5.66 -2.35 16.59
N LEU A 37 5.55 -1.02 16.47
CA LEU A 37 4.43 -0.27 17.04
C LEU A 37 3.13 -0.60 16.32
N GLU A 38 3.17 -0.72 14.99
CA GLU A 38 2.02 -1.09 14.17
C GLU A 38 1.47 -2.46 14.57
N GLU A 39 2.33 -3.48 14.72
CA GLU A 39 1.91 -4.82 15.14
C GLU A 39 1.30 -4.86 16.56
N ILE A 40 1.65 -3.91 17.44
CA ILE A 40 1.08 -3.82 18.81
C ILE A 40 -0.24 -3.05 18.81
N VAL A 41 -0.26 -1.90 18.12
CA VAL A 41 -1.35 -0.93 18.19
C VAL A 41 -2.46 -1.28 17.21
N GLY A 42 -2.13 -1.92 16.10
CA GLY A 42 -3.02 -2.11 14.97
C GLY A 42 -3.46 -0.77 14.38
N GLU A 43 -4.46 -0.86 13.51
CA GLU A 43 -5.13 0.29 12.95
C GLU A 43 -6.19 0.78 13.93
N ILE A 44 -5.91 1.84 14.69
CA ILE A 44 -6.92 2.44 15.58
C ILE A 44 -8.03 3.00 14.67
N GLU A 45 -9.17 2.31 14.61
CA GLU A 45 -10.39 2.79 13.98
C GLU A 45 -10.85 4.07 14.70
N ASP A 46 -10.87 5.18 13.98
CA ASP A 46 -11.57 6.39 14.41
C ASP A 46 -13.02 6.34 13.91
N GLU A 47 -13.95 6.73 14.78
CA GLU A 47 -15.42 6.57 14.65
C GLU A 47 -16.05 7.62 13.72
N HIS A 48 -15.24 8.25 12.86
CA HIS A 48 -15.66 9.29 11.94
C HIS A 48 -15.12 8.98 10.54
N ASP A 49 -16.03 8.54 9.66
CA ASP A 49 -15.85 8.37 8.20
C ASP A 49 -15.37 9.68 7.54
N GLU A 50 -14.10 10.05 7.73
CA GLU A 50 -13.45 11.06 6.92
C GLU A 50 -13.08 10.42 5.58
N ALA A 51 -13.72 10.88 4.51
CA ALA A 51 -13.38 10.47 3.15
C ALA A 51 -11.85 10.57 2.94
N VAL A 52 -11.20 9.45 2.64
CA VAL A 52 -9.75 9.42 2.44
C VAL A 52 -9.37 10.44 1.37
N SER A 53 -8.58 11.43 1.77
CA SER A 53 -8.14 12.50 0.88
C SER A 53 -7.42 11.91 -0.32
N GLY A 54 -7.82 12.33 -1.52
CA GLY A 54 -7.30 11.80 -2.77
C GLY A 54 -8.00 10.54 -3.28
N VAL A 55 -9.06 10.04 -2.61
CA VAL A 55 -9.92 8.96 -3.12
C VAL A 55 -11.28 9.52 -3.47
N LYS A 56 -11.72 9.32 -4.73
CA LYS A 56 -12.99 9.84 -5.26
C LYS A 56 -13.73 8.75 -6.02
N PRO A 57 -14.78 8.16 -5.44
CA PRO A 57 -15.71 7.31 -6.17
C PRO A 57 -16.38 8.10 -7.31
N ALA A 58 -16.56 7.46 -8.46
CA ALA A 58 -17.27 8.00 -9.60
C ALA A 58 -18.61 7.30 -9.80
N GLU A 59 -19.55 7.96 -10.47
CA GLU A 59 -20.92 7.44 -10.70
C GLU A 59 -20.95 6.17 -11.55
N ASP A 60 -19.90 5.93 -12.33
CA ASP A 60 -19.76 4.77 -13.21
C ASP A 60 -19.25 3.51 -12.48
N GLY A 61 -19.05 3.58 -11.16
CA GLY A 61 -18.54 2.48 -10.33
C GLY A 61 -17.01 2.39 -10.31
N SER A 62 -16.31 3.31 -10.98
CA SER A 62 -14.87 3.44 -10.84
C SER A 62 -14.48 4.31 -9.65
N VAL A 63 -13.20 4.25 -9.27
CA VAL A 63 -12.65 5.12 -8.24
C VAL A 63 -11.43 5.84 -8.81
N VAL A 64 -11.45 7.16 -8.76
CA VAL A 64 -10.30 8.00 -9.09
C VAL A 64 -9.47 8.20 -7.83
N VAL A 65 -8.20 7.85 -7.88
CA VAL A 65 -7.28 7.94 -6.74
C VAL A 65 -6.04 8.74 -7.09
N ASP A 66 -5.58 9.55 -6.15
CA ASP A 66 -4.27 10.17 -6.21
C ASP A 66 -3.20 9.09 -6.04
N GLY A 67 -2.18 9.11 -6.88
CA GLY A 67 -1.14 8.07 -6.88
C GLY A 67 -0.32 7.97 -5.59
N ALA A 68 -0.39 8.99 -4.73
CA ALA A 68 0.28 9.04 -3.44
C ALA A 68 -0.53 8.43 -2.29
N VAL A 69 -1.82 8.13 -2.49
CA VAL A 69 -2.65 7.42 -1.50
C VAL A 69 -1.96 6.10 -1.14
N THR A 70 -1.94 5.77 0.15
CA THR A 70 -1.36 4.49 0.60
C THR A 70 -2.30 3.34 0.27
N ILE A 71 -1.73 2.15 0.06
CA ILE A 71 -2.53 0.96 -0.24
C ILE A 71 -3.42 0.61 0.96
N ARG A 72 -2.90 0.77 2.18
CA ARG A 72 -3.65 0.58 3.43
C ARG A 72 -4.87 1.50 3.54
N ASP A 73 -4.69 2.80 3.31
CA ASP A 73 -5.81 3.75 3.34
C ASP A 73 -6.86 3.40 2.30
N LEU A 74 -6.42 2.99 1.10
CA LEU A 74 -7.32 2.60 0.02
C LEU A 74 -8.09 1.31 0.34
N ASN A 75 -7.40 0.30 0.88
CA ASN A 75 -7.98 -0.96 1.31
C ASN A 75 -9.04 -0.73 2.39
N ARG A 76 -8.76 0.14 3.36
CA ARG A 76 -9.69 0.45 4.45
C ARG A 76 -10.89 1.26 3.98
N ALA A 77 -10.68 2.29 3.14
CA ALA A 77 -11.75 3.14 2.64
C ALA A 77 -12.74 2.43 1.72
N LEU A 78 -12.28 1.45 0.95
CA LEU A 78 -13.08 0.81 -0.09
C LEU A 78 -13.33 -0.67 0.18
N ASN A 79 -12.84 -1.17 1.31
CA ASN A 79 -12.88 -2.57 1.71
C ASN A 79 -12.25 -3.49 0.64
N TRP A 80 -11.04 -3.12 0.21
CA TRP A 80 -10.23 -3.85 -0.79
C TRP A 80 -9.08 -4.61 -0.11
N ASP A 81 -8.47 -5.52 -0.85
CA ASP A 81 -7.38 -6.37 -0.39
C ASP A 81 -6.22 -6.34 -1.41
N LEU A 82 -5.70 -5.14 -1.68
CA LEU A 82 -4.51 -4.96 -2.50
C LEU A 82 -3.25 -5.21 -1.64
N PRO A 83 -2.18 -5.81 -2.21
CA PRO A 83 -0.96 -6.08 -1.45
C PRO A 83 -0.24 -4.78 -1.07
N ASP A 84 0.01 -4.60 0.22
CA ASP A 84 0.66 -3.43 0.83
C ASP A 84 2.08 -3.69 1.34
N ASP A 85 2.55 -4.93 1.23
CA ASP A 85 3.92 -5.37 1.51
C ASP A 85 4.87 -5.13 0.32
N GLU A 86 4.36 -5.22 -0.91
CA GLU A 86 5.14 -5.00 -2.13
C GLU A 86 5.38 -3.51 -2.46
N ALA A 87 4.46 -2.66 -2.04
CA ALA A 87 4.49 -1.23 -2.28
C ALA A 87 3.69 -0.46 -1.23
N VAL A 88 4.09 0.79 -0.96
CA VAL A 88 3.39 1.62 0.03
C VAL A 88 2.19 2.36 -0.58
N THR A 89 2.28 2.79 -1.84
CA THR A 89 1.27 3.64 -2.49
C THR A 89 0.67 3.00 -3.74
N VAL A 90 -0.52 3.45 -4.14
CA VAL A 90 -1.21 2.93 -5.33
C VAL A 90 -0.36 3.09 -6.60
N ALA A 91 0.30 4.24 -6.79
CA ALA A 91 1.22 4.42 -7.91
C ALA A 91 2.44 3.50 -7.79
N GLY A 92 2.93 3.28 -6.57
CA GLY A 92 3.99 2.33 -6.29
C GLY A 92 3.62 0.92 -6.72
N LEU A 93 2.43 0.44 -6.35
CA LEU A 93 1.92 -0.88 -6.72
C LEU A 93 1.84 -1.03 -8.24
N LEU A 94 1.25 -0.05 -8.93
CA LEU A 94 1.15 -0.09 -10.39
C LEU A 94 2.54 -0.18 -11.05
N ILE A 95 3.50 0.61 -10.58
CA ILE A 95 4.86 0.61 -11.13
C ILE A 95 5.59 -0.69 -10.78
N HIS A 96 5.35 -1.25 -9.59
CA HIS A 96 5.89 -2.54 -9.16
C HIS A 96 5.45 -3.65 -10.10
N GLU A 97 4.15 -3.74 -10.38
CA GLU A 97 3.54 -4.74 -11.27
C GLU A 97 3.98 -4.56 -12.73
N VAL A 98 3.92 -3.33 -13.23
CA VAL A 98 4.20 -3.03 -14.65
C VAL A 98 5.71 -2.98 -14.94
N ARG A 99 6.56 -2.94 -13.90
CA ARG A 99 8.03 -2.86 -13.97
C ARG A 99 8.58 -1.65 -14.76
N ARG A 100 7.74 -0.63 -14.97
CA ARG A 100 8.09 0.66 -15.58
C ARG A 100 7.08 1.73 -15.16
N ILE A 101 7.40 2.99 -15.43
CA ILE A 101 6.43 4.09 -15.27
C ILE A 101 5.54 4.13 -16.52
N PRO A 102 4.24 3.85 -16.40
CA PRO A 102 3.33 3.85 -17.54
C PRO A 102 2.92 5.27 -17.97
N ASP A 103 2.49 5.39 -19.22
CA ASP A 103 1.98 6.64 -19.78
C ASP A 103 0.48 6.80 -19.55
N PRO A 104 -0.05 8.04 -19.52
CA PRO A 104 -1.49 8.29 -19.46
C PRO A 104 -2.28 7.54 -20.54
N GLY A 105 -3.41 6.97 -20.16
CA GLY A 105 -4.29 6.14 -21.00
C GLY A 105 -3.95 4.65 -20.99
N GLN A 106 -2.76 4.25 -20.52
CA GLN A 106 -2.43 2.83 -20.39
C GLN A 106 -3.25 2.17 -19.27
N THR A 107 -3.69 0.95 -19.52
CA THR A 107 -4.56 0.18 -18.61
C THR A 107 -3.95 -1.19 -18.31
N PHE A 108 -4.01 -1.60 -17.06
CA PHE A 108 -3.43 -2.84 -16.56
C PHE A 108 -4.42 -3.53 -15.62
N THR A 109 -4.43 -4.87 -15.60
CA THR A 109 -5.34 -5.64 -14.76
C THR A 109 -4.55 -6.64 -13.93
N PHE A 110 -4.67 -6.55 -12.62
CA PHE A 110 -4.03 -7.39 -11.62
C PHE A 110 -4.78 -7.22 -10.29
N HIS A 111 -4.60 -8.16 -9.35
CA HIS A 111 -5.26 -8.14 -8.03
C HIS A 111 -6.79 -7.94 -8.09
N GLY A 112 -7.44 -8.54 -9.10
CA GLY A 112 -8.88 -8.41 -9.30
C GLY A 112 -9.34 -6.98 -9.63
N ARG A 113 -8.45 -6.10 -10.10
CA ARG A 113 -8.73 -4.70 -10.43
C ARG A 113 -8.13 -4.28 -11.76
N ARG A 114 -8.76 -3.29 -12.39
CA ARG A 114 -8.27 -2.67 -13.62
C ARG A 114 -7.85 -1.23 -13.33
N PHE A 115 -6.56 -0.96 -13.48
CA PHE A 115 -5.91 0.32 -13.24
C PHE A 115 -5.67 1.04 -14.56
N THR A 116 -6.19 2.25 -14.71
CA THR A 116 -5.94 3.14 -15.85
C THR A 116 -5.19 4.38 -15.37
N VAL A 117 -4.08 4.70 -16.02
CA VAL A 117 -3.30 5.91 -15.72
C VAL A 117 -4.02 7.13 -16.29
N LEU A 118 -4.45 8.06 -15.44
CA LEU A 118 -5.08 9.29 -15.89
C LEU A 118 -4.07 10.42 -16.07
N GLU A 119 -3.15 10.57 -15.12
CA GLU A 119 -2.18 11.66 -15.12
C GLU A 119 -0.81 11.19 -14.62
N ARG A 120 0.23 11.74 -15.26
CA ARG A 120 1.63 11.57 -14.89
C ARG A 120 2.31 12.93 -14.91
N LYS A 121 3.13 13.22 -13.90
CA LYS A 121 4.07 14.34 -13.87
C LYS A 121 5.50 13.82 -13.88
N VAL A 122 6.21 14.05 -14.99
CA VAL A 122 7.60 13.64 -15.22
C VAL A 122 7.80 12.14 -14.98
N ASN A 123 8.18 11.72 -13.78
CA ASN A 123 8.46 10.34 -13.39
C ASN A 123 7.51 9.83 -12.29
N ARG A 124 6.38 10.50 -12.08
CA ARG A 124 5.40 10.14 -11.05
C ARG A 124 4.01 10.01 -11.67
N VAL A 125 3.38 8.85 -11.51
CA VAL A 125 1.94 8.70 -11.74
C VAL A 125 1.21 9.44 -10.63
N THR A 126 0.41 10.44 -10.98
CA THR A 126 -0.25 11.32 -10.00
C THR A 126 -1.71 11.00 -9.82
N ARG A 127 -2.36 10.41 -10.84
CA ARG A 127 -3.78 10.08 -10.77
C ARG A 127 -4.09 8.80 -11.54
N LEU A 128 -4.90 7.95 -10.92
CA LEU A 128 -5.30 6.64 -11.41
C LEU A 128 -6.82 6.53 -11.38
N GLN A 129 -7.38 5.79 -12.32
CA GLN A 129 -8.77 5.32 -12.28
C GLN A 129 -8.74 3.81 -12.08
N ILE A 130 -9.44 3.32 -11.06
CA ILE A 130 -9.49 1.91 -10.72
C ILE A 130 -10.91 1.42 -10.88
N TRP A 131 -11.06 0.35 -11.63
CA TRP A 131 -12.31 -0.38 -11.78
C TRP A 131 -12.23 -1.72 -11.05
N PRO A 132 -13.36 -2.26 -10.55
CA PRO A 132 -13.46 -3.69 -10.33
C PRO A 132 -13.01 -4.43 -11.61
N ALA A 133 -12.19 -5.47 -11.50
CA ALA A 133 -12.03 -6.35 -12.65
C ALA A 133 -13.41 -6.92 -12.95
N ALA A 134 -13.86 -6.80 -14.21
CA ALA A 134 -15.04 -7.50 -14.63
C ALA A 134 -14.84 -8.97 -14.25
N GLU A 135 -15.79 -9.55 -13.52
CA GLU A 135 -15.90 -11.00 -13.43
C GLU A 135 -15.87 -11.49 -14.87
N ARG A 136 -14.81 -12.23 -15.21
CA ARG A 136 -14.91 -13.09 -16.39
C ARG A 136 -15.94 -14.12 -15.97
N ASP A 137 -17.17 -13.93 -16.44
CA ASP A 137 -18.09 -15.04 -16.66
C ASP A 137 -17.36 -15.99 -17.61
N ASP A 138 -16.55 -16.88 -17.06
CA ASP A 138 -16.06 -18.07 -17.75
C ASP A 138 -17.28 -18.99 -17.93
N ASP A 139 -18.04 -18.74 -18.99
CA ASP A 139 -19.06 -19.64 -19.57
C ASP A 139 -18.38 -20.89 -20.19
#